data_AF-A0A183T8X6-F1
#
_entry.id   AF-A0A183T8X6-F1
#
_cell.length_a   1.000
_cell.length_b   1.000
_cell.length_c   1.000
_cell.angle_alpha   90.00
_cell.angle_beta   90.00
_cell.angle_gamma   90.00
#
_symmetry.space_group_name_H-M   'P 1'
#
loop_
_entity.id
_entity.type
_entity.pdbx_description
1 polymer ?
#
loop_
_entity_poly.entity_id
_entity_poly.type
_entity_poly.pdbx_seq_one_letter_code
_entity_poly.pdbx_strand_id
1 'polypeptide(L)'
;MYPKSTRLFTKYPHYIRLFKRFRDLPNLDSIMQSAAFKAHAMRFIGAIDDIMENLDDDSCLVELLKRLAEEHHPRGIRENDFCRALDIAYDALSPVLKSNNTRAALRQLFNDAAHVIHKSLEEEDEEEREEKVKKDEERKNEMEEVKSGGEEEEEEEEKEDEDMEEADSD
;
A
#
# COMPACT_ATOMS: atom_id res chain seq x y z
N MET A 1 -6.73 -28.99 -17.00
CA MET A 1 -5.46 -28.49 -16.46
C MET A 1 -5.46 -26.98 -16.63
N TYR A 2 -5.60 -26.22 -15.54
CA TYR A 2 -5.66 -24.76 -15.62
C TYR A 2 -4.26 -24.18 -15.93
N PRO A 3 -4.16 -23.06 -16.69
CA PRO A 3 -2.87 -22.43 -16.94
C PRO A 3 -2.24 -21.94 -15.64
N LYS A 4 -0.90 -21.97 -15.60
CA LYS A 4 -0.11 -21.75 -14.37
C LYS A 4 -0.38 -20.40 -13.69
N SER A 5 -0.80 -19.38 -14.44
CA SER A 5 -1.09 -18.02 -13.95
C SER A 5 -2.43 -17.88 -13.23
N THR A 6 -3.34 -18.85 -13.31
CA THR A 6 -4.62 -18.81 -12.58
C THR A 6 -4.61 -19.55 -11.25
N ARG A 7 -3.47 -20.15 -10.89
CA ARG A 7 -3.31 -20.90 -9.64
C ARG A 7 -3.57 -20.02 -8.41
N LEU A 8 -3.21 -18.74 -8.47
CA LEU A 8 -3.50 -17.76 -7.43
C LEU A 8 -5.02 -17.62 -7.23
N PHE A 9 -5.78 -17.36 -8.28
CA PHE A 9 -7.24 -17.18 -8.19
C PHE A 9 -8.00 -18.48 -7.96
N THR A 10 -7.40 -19.62 -8.30
CA THR A 10 -7.97 -20.93 -7.97
C THR A 10 -7.82 -21.22 -6.47
N LYS A 11 -6.64 -20.94 -5.89
CA LYS A 11 -6.36 -21.17 -4.46
C LYS A 11 -6.97 -20.10 -3.56
N TYR A 12 -7.00 -18.84 -4.03
CA TYR A 12 -7.48 -17.68 -3.30
C TYR A 12 -8.44 -16.84 -4.18
N PRO A 13 -9.68 -17.31 -4.42
CA PRO A 13 -10.63 -16.62 -5.30
C PRO A 13 -10.95 -15.17 -4.89
N HIS A 14 -10.89 -14.87 -3.60
CA HIS A 14 -11.17 -13.53 -3.06
C HIS A 14 -10.22 -12.44 -3.59
N TYR A 15 -9.03 -12.81 -4.08
CA TYR A 15 -8.10 -11.84 -4.68
C TYR A 15 -8.57 -11.22 -5.97
N ILE A 16 -9.49 -11.87 -6.69
CA ILE A 16 -10.07 -11.30 -7.92
C ILE A 16 -10.64 -9.90 -7.65
N ARG A 17 -11.22 -9.66 -6.45
CA ARG A 17 -11.81 -8.37 -6.05
C ARG A 17 -10.85 -7.19 -6.11
N LEU A 18 -9.55 -7.43 -5.93
CA LEU A 18 -8.49 -6.41 -5.96
C LEU A 18 -8.26 -5.87 -7.39
N PHE A 19 -8.64 -6.63 -8.41
CA PHE A 19 -8.37 -6.32 -9.80
C PHE A 19 -9.55 -5.65 -10.51
N LYS A 20 -9.73 -4.34 -10.26
CA LYS A 20 -10.85 -3.52 -10.78
C LYS A 20 -11.17 -3.73 -12.27
N ARG A 21 -10.16 -4.00 -13.11
CA ARG A 21 -10.31 -4.13 -14.58
C ARG A 21 -10.90 -5.46 -15.06
N PHE A 22 -10.96 -6.48 -14.21
CA PHE A 22 -11.47 -7.79 -14.59
C PHE A 22 -12.21 -8.54 -13.48
N ARG A 23 -12.40 -7.92 -12.31
CA ARG A 23 -13.06 -8.55 -11.16
C ARG A 23 -14.53 -8.92 -11.39
N ASP A 24 -15.20 -8.24 -12.32
CA ASP A 24 -16.63 -8.42 -12.60
C ASP A 24 -16.87 -9.41 -13.76
N LEU A 25 -15.82 -10.06 -14.28
CA LEU A 25 -15.96 -11.09 -15.30
C LEU A 25 -16.55 -12.38 -14.70
N PRO A 26 -17.41 -13.09 -15.45
CA PRO A 26 -18.33 -14.08 -14.87
C PRO A 26 -17.65 -15.37 -14.38
N ASN A 27 -16.45 -15.68 -14.89
CA ASN A 27 -15.71 -16.88 -14.52
C ASN A 27 -14.21 -16.72 -14.84
N LEU A 28 -13.41 -17.66 -14.35
CA LEU A 28 -11.96 -17.67 -14.50
C LEU A 28 -11.50 -17.73 -15.97
N ASP A 29 -12.23 -18.46 -16.83
CA ASP A 29 -11.91 -18.53 -18.26
C ASP A 29 -12.06 -17.17 -18.94
N SER A 30 -13.09 -16.41 -18.57
CA SER A 30 -13.29 -15.04 -19.06
C SER A 30 -12.18 -14.09 -18.57
N ILE A 31 -11.76 -14.24 -17.30
CA ILE A 31 -10.62 -13.50 -16.74
C ILE A 31 -9.35 -13.80 -17.52
N MET A 32 -9.07 -15.07 -17.81
CA MET A 32 -7.88 -15.48 -18.56
C MET A 32 -7.80 -14.90 -19.96
N GLN A 33 -8.95 -14.66 -20.59
CA GLN A 33 -9.01 -14.08 -21.93
C GLN A 33 -8.82 -12.56 -21.92
N SER A 34 -9.07 -11.90 -20.79
CA SER A 34 -8.94 -10.45 -20.62
C SER A 34 -7.52 -9.95 -20.91
N ALA A 35 -7.43 -8.91 -21.74
CA ALA A 35 -6.17 -8.20 -21.99
C ALA A 35 -5.59 -7.60 -20.70
N ALA A 36 -6.45 -7.16 -19.77
CA ALA A 36 -6.00 -6.59 -18.49
C ALA A 36 -5.33 -7.64 -17.60
N PHE A 37 -5.89 -8.85 -17.53
CA PHE A 37 -5.29 -9.97 -16.80
C PHE A 37 -3.96 -10.37 -17.44
N LYS A 38 -3.92 -10.57 -18.76
CA LYS A 38 -2.69 -10.94 -19.48
C LYS A 38 -1.59 -9.90 -19.25
N ALA A 39 -1.91 -8.62 -19.34
CA ALA A 39 -0.95 -7.55 -19.09
C ALA A 39 -0.42 -7.55 -17.65
N HIS A 40 -1.28 -7.81 -16.65
CA HIS A 40 -0.81 -7.92 -15.26
C HIS A 40 0.05 -9.18 -15.04
N ALA A 41 -0.36 -10.33 -15.58
CA ALA A 41 0.43 -11.56 -15.50
C ALA A 41 1.82 -11.40 -16.14
N MET A 42 1.92 -10.68 -17.26
CA MET A 42 3.22 -10.36 -17.88
C MET A 42 4.08 -9.47 -16.99
N ARG A 43 3.51 -8.43 -16.35
CA ARG A 43 4.24 -7.59 -15.39
C ARG A 43 4.72 -8.38 -14.19
N PHE A 44 3.91 -9.31 -13.69
CA PHE A 44 4.29 -10.17 -12.57
C PHE A 44 5.47 -11.08 -12.92
N ILE A 45 5.47 -11.68 -14.11
CA ILE A 45 6.61 -12.49 -14.59
C ILE A 45 7.84 -11.61 -14.82
N GLY A 46 7.67 -10.42 -15.41
CA GLY A 46 8.75 -9.46 -15.60
C GLY A 46 9.40 -9.04 -14.28
N ALA A 47 8.62 -8.75 -13.23
CA ALA A 47 9.16 -8.43 -11.92
C ALA A 47 9.98 -9.57 -11.30
N ILE A 48 9.59 -10.84 -11.53
CA ILE A 48 10.39 -12.00 -11.10
C ILE A 48 11.71 -12.06 -11.89
N ASP A 49 11.66 -11.78 -13.19
CA ASP A 49 12.85 -11.73 -14.06
C ASP A 49 13.82 -10.64 -13.59
N ASP A 50 13.32 -9.42 -13.36
CA ASP A 50 14.11 -8.30 -12.87
C ASP A 50 14.77 -8.62 -11.51
N ILE A 51 14.05 -9.29 -10.60
CA ILE A 51 14.62 -9.77 -9.32
C ILE A 51 15.76 -10.76 -9.56
N MET A 52 15.63 -11.68 -10.52
CA MET A 52 16.66 -12.66 -10.85
C MET A 52 17.88 -12.04 -11.53
N GLU A 53 17.69 -11.01 -12.35
CA GLU A 53 18.78 -10.30 -13.03
C GLU A 53 19.63 -9.46 -12.08
N ASN A 54 19.06 -9.01 -10.95
CA ASN A 54 19.73 -8.12 -10.00
C ASN A 54 20.24 -8.83 -8.73
N LEU A 55 20.41 -10.16 -8.74
CA LEU A 55 20.88 -10.92 -7.57
C LEU A 55 22.30 -10.57 -7.12
N ASP A 56 23.12 -10.02 -8.01
CA ASP A 56 24.50 -9.62 -7.71
C ASP A 56 24.61 -8.10 -7.37
N ASP A 57 23.49 -7.37 -7.38
CA ASP A 57 23.42 -5.94 -7.00
C ASP A 57 22.35 -5.73 -5.92
N ASP A 58 22.75 -5.97 -4.66
CA ASP A 58 21.89 -5.83 -3.49
C ASP A 58 21.18 -4.46 -3.44
N SER A 59 21.87 -3.39 -3.85
CA SER A 59 21.33 -2.04 -3.79
C SER A 59 20.19 -1.84 -4.79
N CYS A 60 20.38 -2.30 -6.02
CA CYS A 60 19.35 -2.25 -7.06
C CYS A 60 18.17 -3.16 -6.69
N LEU A 61 18.45 -4.36 -6.19
CA LEU A 61 17.42 -5.32 -5.80
C LEU A 61 16.53 -4.78 -4.66
N VAL A 62 17.13 -4.17 -3.63
CA VAL A 62 16.37 -3.59 -2.51
C VAL A 62 15.45 -2.46 -3.00
N GLU A 63 15.96 -1.54 -3.82
CA GLU A 63 15.15 -0.43 -4.36
C GLU A 63 14.01 -0.93 -5.26
N LEU A 64 14.25 -1.97 -6.06
CA LEU A 64 13.21 -2.61 -6.87
C LEU A 64 12.09 -3.20 -6.00
N LEU A 65 12.46 -3.90 -4.92
CA LEU A 65 11.51 -4.52 -4.00
C LEU A 65 10.72 -3.50 -3.18
N LYS A 66 11.36 -2.41 -2.74
CA LYS A 66 10.68 -1.28 -2.08
C LYS A 66 9.65 -0.63 -2.99
N ARG A 67 10.05 -0.31 -4.23
CA ARG A 67 9.12 0.24 -5.21
C ARG A 67 7.92 -0.68 -5.47
N LEU A 68 8.12 -2.00 -5.47
CA LEU A 68 7.01 -2.94 -5.56
C LEU A 68 6.06 -2.83 -4.36
N ALA A 69 6.58 -2.65 -3.14
CA ALA A 69 5.76 -2.40 -1.96
C ALA A 69 4.94 -1.11 -2.12
N GLU A 70 5.61 0.01 -2.39
CA GLU A 70 5.01 1.35 -2.54
C GLU A 70 3.90 1.38 -3.59
N GLU A 71 4.13 0.74 -4.75
CA GLU A 71 3.12 0.72 -5.80
C GLU A 71 1.88 -0.08 -5.38
N HIS A 72 2.03 -1.09 -4.53
CA HIS A 72 0.95 -2.00 -4.12
C HIS A 72 0.26 -1.59 -2.83
N HIS A 73 0.91 -0.80 -1.96
CA HIS A 73 0.35 -0.35 -0.68
C HIS A 73 -0.99 0.38 -0.83
N PRO A 74 -1.17 1.37 -1.75
CA PRO A 74 -2.44 2.08 -1.93
C PRO A 74 -3.60 1.19 -2.41
N ARG A 75 -3.30 -0.05 -2.83
CA ARG A 75 -4.29 -1.05 -3.28
C ARG A 75 -4.74 -1.97 -2.15
N GLY A 76 -4.25 -1.73 -0.93
CA GLY A 76 -4.54 -2.53 0.27
C GLY A 76 -3.87 -3.89 0.25
N ILE A 77 -2.80 -4.05 -0.53
CA ILE A 77 -2.00 -5.28 -0.57
C ILE A 77 -1.09 -5.28 0.64
N ARG A 78 -1.04 -6.41 1.33
CA ARG A 78 -0.22 -6.59 2.54
C ARG A 78 0.79 -7.72 2.34
N GLU A 79 1.72 -7.85 3.28
CA GLU A 79 2.76 -8.88 3.30
C GLU A 79 2.21 -10.27 2.92
N ASN A 80 1.14 -10.71 3.59
CA ASN A 80 0.55 -12.02 3.35
C ASN A 80 0.11 -12.24 1.89
N ASP A 81 -0.27 -11.18 1.18
CA ASP A 81 -0.68 -11.27 -0.23
C ASP A 81 0.53 -11.49 -1.14
N PHE A 82 1.65 -10.81 -0.86
CA PHE A 82 2.92 -11.04 -1.53
C PHE A 82 3.43 -12.46 -1.27
N CYS A 83 3.45 -12.90 -0.01
CA CYS A 83 3.87 -14.26 0.36
C CYS A 83 3.07 -15.32 -0.39
N ARG A 84 1.74 -15.16 -0.46
CA ARG A 84 0.86 -16.10 -1.20
C ARG A 84 1.11 -16.08 -2.70
N ALA A 85 1.38 -14.91 -3.29
CA ALA A 85 1.71 -14.79 -4.70
C ALA A 85 3.06 -15.46 -5.03
N LEU A 86 4.08 -15.22 -4.21
CA LEU A 86 5.41 -15.81 -4.36
C LEU A 86 5.41 -17.32 -4.11
N ASP A 87 4.63 -17.82 -3.16
CA ASP A 87 4.43 -19.27 -2.98
C ASP A 87 3.82 -19.93 -4.22
N ILE A 88 2.81 -19.30 -4.82
CA ILE A 88 2.21 -19.81 -6.07
C ILE A 88 3.23 -19.79 -7.21
N ALA A 89 4.06 -18.74 -7.30
CA ALA A 89 5.13 -18.65 -8.28
C ALA A 89 6.17 -19.75 -8.06
N TYR A 90 6.59 -19.98 -6.81
CA TYR A 90 7.52 -21.04 -6.44
C TYR A 90 6.97 -22.41 -6.84
N ASP A 91 5.71 -22.71 -6.53
CA ASP A 91 5.08 -23.96 -6.93
C ASP A 91 4.99 -24.12 -8.46
N ALA A 92 4.93 -23.02 -9.21
CA ALA A 92 4.83 -23.03 -10.67
C ALA A 92 6.20 -23.19 -11.35
N LEU A 93 7.25 -22.61 -10.77
CA LEU A 93 8.61 -22.58 -11.28
C LEU A 93 9.46 -23.76 -10.78
N SER A 94 9.30 -24.17 -9.52
CA SER A 94 10.14 -25.23 -8.93
C SER A 94 10.14 -26.54 -9.72
N PRO A 95 9.04 -27.03 -10.33
CA PRO A 95 9.07 -28.29 -11.08
C PRO A 95 9.88 -28.20 -12.39
N VAL A 96 10.11 -26.99 -12.92
CA VAL A 96 10.92 -26.82 -14.14
C VAL A 96 12.42 -26.68 -13.83
N LEU A 97 12.79 -26.52 -12.57
CA LEU A 97 14.18 -26.41 -12.12
C LEU A 97 14.81 -27.79 -11.91
N LYS A 98 15.99 -28.01 -12.51
CA LYS A 98 16.63 -29.32 -12.60
C LYS A 98 17.20 -29.85 -11.28
N SER A 99 17.61 -28.97 -10.35
CA SER A 99 18.32 -29.37 -9.13
C SER A 99 17.57 -28.98 -7.85
N ASN A 100 17.76 -29.76 -6.78
CA ASN A 100 17.25 -29.42 -5.44
C ASN A 100 17.86 -28.09 -4.95
N ASN A 101 19.14 -27.84 -5.26
CA ASN A 101 19.84 -26.65 -4.82
C ASN A 101 19.27 -25.39 -5.48
N THR A 102 18.98 -25.42 -6.79
CA THR A 102 18.35 -24.29 -7.49
C THR A 102 16.93 -24.03 -6.98
N ARG A 103 16.17 -25.09 -6.63
CA ARG A 103 14.86 -24.92 -5.98
C ARG A 103 14.98 -24.30 -4.59
N ALA A 104 15.94 -24.76 -3.78
CA ALA A 104 16.19 -24.18 -2.46
C ALA A 104 16.63 -22.71 -2.57
N ALA A 105 17.49 -22.37 -3.53
CA ALA A 105 17.91 -21.00 -3.79
C ALA A 105 16.73 -20.11 -4.21
N LEU A 106 15.85 -20.59 -5.11
CA LEU A 106 14.63 -19.86 -5.48
C LEU A 106 13.71 -19.61 -4.28
N ARG A 107 13.58 -20.61 -3.40
CA ARG A 107 12.78 -20.48 -2.18
C ARG A 107 13.37 -19.41 -1.25
N GLN A 108 14.69 -19.43 -1.07
CA GLN A 108 15.39 -18.45 -0.26
C GLN A 108 15.21 -17.04 -0.82
N LEU A 109 15.45 -16.86 -2.12
CA LEU A 109 15.24 -15.59 -2.81
C LEU A 109 13.84 -15.02 -2.60
N PHE A 110 12.80 -15.84 -2.74
CA PHE A 110 11.42 -15.38 -2.55
C PHE A 110 11.12 -15.03 -1.09
N ASN A 111 11.72 -15.72 -0.12
CA ASN A 111 11.60 -15.36 1.28
C ASN A 111 12.27 -14.02 1.58
N ASP A 112 13.48 -13.81 1.05
CA ASP A 112 14.24 -12.57 1.25
C ASP A 112 13.53 -11.38 0.59
N ALA A 113 13.02 -11.58 -0.64
CA ALA A 113 12.21 -10.58 -1.32
C ALA A 113 10.95 -10.21 -0.52
N ALA A 114 10.23 -11.20 0.03
CA ALA A 114 9.06 -10.95 0.86
C ALA A 114 9.42 -10.17 2.14
N HIS A 115 10.57 -10.46 2.75
CA HIS A 115 11.04 -9.76 3.94
C HIS A 115 11.35 -8.28 3.68
N VAL A 116 12.03 -7.98 2.56
CA VAL A 116 12.30 -6.58 2.17
C VAL A 116 11.00 -5.82 1.89
N ILE A 117 10.06 -6.44 1.15
CA ILE A 117 8.75 -5.85 0.87
C ILE A 117 7.99 -5.58 2.16
N HIS A 118 7.99 -6.53 3.11
CA HIS A 118 7.33 -6.38 4.39
C HIS A 118 7.86 -5.16 5.15
N LYS A 119 9.19 -5.04 5.26
CA LYS A 119 9.83 -3.90 5.93
C LYS A 119 9.46 -2.57 5.29
N SER A 120 9.41 -2.51 3.95
CA SER A 120 9.00 -1.31 3.21
C SER A 120 7.55 -0.93 3.51
N LEU A 121 6.63 -1.90 3.55
CA LEU A 121 5.23 -1.64 3.89
C LEU A 121 5.05 -1.17 5.33
N GLU A 122 5.85 -1.68 6.27
CA GLU A 122 5.85 -1.23 7.66
C GLU A 122 6.35 0.22 7.80
N GLU A 123 7.43 0.56 7.09
CA GLU A 123 7.97 1.93 7.04
C GLU A 123 6.91 2.90 6.50
N GLU A 124 6.21 2.57 5.41
CA GLU A 124 5.10 3.38 4.86
C GLU A 124 3.93 3.52 5.86
N ASP A 125 3.51 2.43 6.52
CA ASP A 125 2.44 2.45 7.53
C ASP A 125 2.84 3.28 8.77
N GLU A 126 4.13 3.40 9.09
CA GLU A 126 4.66 4.27 10.15
C GLU A 126 4.65 5.74 9.74
N GLU A 127 5.15 6.05 8.54
CA GLU A 127 5.16 7.42 8.00
C GLU A 127 3.74 8.00 7.89
N GLU A 128 2.77 7.24 7.37
CA GLU A 128 1.37 7.65 7.30
C GLU A 128 0.77 7.94 8.69
N ARG A 129 1.18 7.16 9.71
CA ARG A 129 0.73 7.37 11.09
C ARG A 129 1.32 8.65 11.66
N GLU A 130 2.61 8.90 11.47
CA GLU A 130 3.27 10.11 11.95
C GLU A 130 2.71 11.37 11.29
N GLU A 131 2.48 11.34 9.98
CA GLU A 131 1.91 12.48 9.24
C GLU A 131 0.49 12.80 9.74
N LYS A 132 -0.31 11.77 10.02
CA LYS A 132 -1.65 11.95 10.58
C LYS A 132 -1.62 12.56 11.97
N VAL A 133 -0.70 12.14 12.83
CA VAL A 133 -0.54 12.73 14.18
C VAL A 133 -0.17 14.20 14.08
N LYS A 134 0.81 14.57 13.24
CA LYS A 134 1.22 15.96 13.01
C LYS A 134 0.04 16.82 12.54
N LYS A 135 -0.73 16.34 11.56
CA LYS A 135 -1.90 17.05 11.03
C LYS A 135 -3.05 17.19 12.03
N ASP A 136 -3.19 16.23 12.95
CA ASP A 136 -4.19 16.31 14.01
C ASP A 136 -3.75 17.26 15.14
N GLU A 137 -2.44 17.39 15.40
CA GLU A 137 -1.88 18.39 16.30
C GLU A 137 -1.98 19.82 15.73
N GLU A 138 -1.63 20.03 14.47
CA GLU A 138 -1.78 21.32 13.78
C GLU A 138 -3.23 21.81 13.83
N ARG A 139 -4.19 20.93 13.53
CA ARG A 139 -5.63 21.27 13.59
C ARG A 139 -6.11 21.59 15.01
N LYS A 140 -5.53 20.99 16.05
CA LYS A 140 -5.88 21.33 17.43
C LYS A 140 -5.35 22.72 17.80
N ASN A 141 -4.11 23.04 17.41
CA ASN A 141 -3.51 24.33 17.69
C ASN A 141 -4.26 25.47 16.98
N GLU A 142 -4.62 25.31 15.70
CA GLU A 142 -5.43 26.28 14.96
C GLU A 142 -6.80 26.52 15.64
N MET A 143 -7.40 25.47 16.21
CA MET A 143 -8.71 25.54 16.87
C MET A 143 -8.64 26.15 18.28
N GLU A 144 -7.47 26.13 18.93
CA GLU A 144 -7.21 26.83 20.20
C GLU A 144 -6.92 28.33 19.96
N GLU A 145 -6.17 28.69 18.91
CA GLU A 145 -5.92 30.10 18.55
C GLU A 145 -7.21 30.84 18.15
N VAL A 146 -8.13 30.17 17.44
CA VAL A 146 -9.44 30.76 17.08
C VAL A 146 -10.34 30.96 18.29
N LYS A 147 -10.18 30.15 19.35
CA LYS A 147 -10.95 30.31 20.59
C LYS A 147 -10.41 31.44 21.47
N SER A 148 -9.08 31.62 21.54
CA SER A 148 -8.51 32.75 22.30
C SER A 148 -8.78 34.09 21.63
N GLY A 149 -8.89 34.14 20.29
CA GLY A 149 -9.24 35.38 19.58
C GLY A 149 -10.71 35.81 19.68
N GLY A 150 -11.63 34.86 19.95
CA GLY A 150 -13.06 35.17 20.13
C GLY A 150 -13.42 35.65 21.53
N GLU A 151 -12.64 35.28 22.55
CA GLU A 151 -12.84 35.77 23.93
C GLU A 151 -12.34 37.22 24.12
N GLU A 152 -11.43 37.70 23.27
CA GLU A 152 -10.97 39.10 23.30
C GLU A 152 -11.96 40.08 22.61
N GLU A 153 -12.76 39.61 21.63
CA GLU A 153 -13.77 40.46 20.96
C GLU A 153 -15.08 40.57 21.76
N GLU A 154 -15.48 39.54 22.53
CA GLU A 154 -16.67 39.63 23.41
C GLU A 154 -16.43 40.50 24.67
N GLU A 155 -15.17 40.66 25.14
CA GLU A 155 -14.83 41.56 26.25
C GLU A 155 -14.68 43.05 25.84
N GLU A 156 -14.60 43.36 24.53
CA GLU A 156 -14.60 44.75 24.03
C GLU A 156 -16.02 45.26 23.72
N GLU A 157 -16.96 44.42 23.26
CA GLU A 157 -18.36 44.83 23.06
C GLU A 157 -19.11 45.08 24.39
N GLU A 158 -18.83 44.33 25.47
CA GLU A 158 -19.46 44.60 26.79
C GLU A 158 -18.97 45.88 27.47
N LYS A 159 -17.83 46.46 27.04
CA LYS A 159 -17.33 47.74 27.58
C LYS A 159 -17.81 48.97 26.83
N GLU A 160 -18.23 48.85 25.57
CA GLU A 160 -18.81 49.98 24.83
C GLU A 160 -20.28 50.25 25.19
N ASP A 161 -21.02 49.24 25.68
CA ASP A 161 -22.41 49.40 26.12
C ASP A 161 -22.54 49.98 27.55
N GLU A 162 -21.53 49.87 28.42
CA GLU A 162 -21.55 50.50 29.76
C GLU A 162 -21.18 52.00 29.74
N ASP A 163 -20.41 52.47 28.76
CA ASP A 163 -19.99 53.88 28.66
C ASP A 163 -21.04 54.80 27.98
N MET A 164 -22.15 54.25 27.46
CA MET A 164 -23.22 55.04 26.82
C MET A 164 -24.38 55.44 27.76
N GLU A 165 -24.41 54.96 29.01
CA GLU A 165 -25.44 55.35 30.00
C GLU A 165 -25.05 56.51 30.93
N GLU A 166 -23.79 56.99 30.95
CA GLU A 166 -23.37 58.13 31.81
C GLU A 166 -23.35 59.50 31.10
N ALA A 167 -23.81 59.62 29.85
CA ALA A 167 -23.76 60.89 29.10
C ALA A 167 -25.07 61.72 29.13
N ASP A 168 -26.07 61.33 29.92
CA ASP A 168 -27.37 62.05 30.01
C ASP A 168 -27.77 62.29 31.47
N SER A 169 -26.87 62.86 32.27
CA SER A 169 -27.16 63.40 33.60
C SER A 169 -26.26 64.60 33.93
N ASP A 170 -26.90 65.77 33.94
CA ASP A 170 -26.48 67.11 34.39
C ASP A 170 -25.73 68.06 33.44
#